data_AF-A0A970XVF1-F1
#
_entry.id   AF-A0A970XVF1-F1
#
_cell.length_a   1.000
_cell.length_b   1.000
_cell.length_c   1.000
_cell.angle_alpha   90.00
_cell.angle_beta   90.00
_cell.angle_gamma   90.00
#
_symmetry.space_group_name_H-M   'P 1'
#
loop_
_entity.id
_entity.type
_entity.pdbx_description
1 polymer ?
#
loop_
_entity_poly.entity_id
_entity_poly.type
_entity_poly.pdbx_seq_one_letter_code
_entity_poly.pdbx_strand_id
1 'polypeptide(L)'
;MESHFVTVGKKVGGFVLQVAARVVSKHSLNVMAGHDDVYALLPAGYTILFGSNPQEAADLAAISYRVSALSLIPVANVMDGFATSHVMTEAQLPEPELLRTYLGDPAGRIPCPTVAQEMLFGAKGRVFQLGQYLDRHSADVDPSDAAALRGWLEANADKVEKDNEGVLVADTLVWLPEELHAQWRRQWVNAWEKGTRQLVPALVDPHNPGLTGPVQNQPDFQAGAVDHRTHFVSAVPALVRQAMAEYAELTGREYSPVMAYDTEDADYVMVGLGSITDDVRAVIPYLRSQGLKVGVVSVKQLQPFPEAELVEALAGAKAVTVLERSDDTALTRLVTQALYKARANADAPQFDGIPAMATQPRLSKAIFGLGGHDVQPRHLVAAFRRMADEKAQGSLFYIGSQFFSQDPTPEAAEREARLREAYPETAGMALVTEPNPPVLPKEALRIRFHSVGGYGTIATGKLLTDI
;
A
#
# COMPACT_ATOMS: atom_id res chain seq x y z
N MET A 1 -2.30 -18.02 -7.06
CA MET A 1 -3.40 -17.04 -7.11
C MET A 1 -4.48 -17.34 -6.09
N GLU A 2 -5.14 -18.51 -6.12
CA GLU A 2 -6.25 -18.83 -5.18
C GLU A 2 -5.89 -18.66 -3.70
N SER A 3 -4.68 -19.07 -3.29
CA SER A 3 -4.19 -18.90 -1.91
C SER A 3 -4.27 -17.45 -1.42
N HIS A 4 -4.07 -16.45 -2.28
CA HIS A 4 -4.16 -15.03 -1.92
C HIS A 4 -5.58 -14.62 -1.53
N PHE A 5 -6.61 -15.13 -2.22
CA PHE A 5 -8.01 -14.90 -1.84
C PHE A 5 -8.32 -15.49 -0.47
N VAL A 6 -7.80 -16.69 -0.19
CA VAL A 6 -7.97 -17.34 1.11
C VAL A 6 -7.27 -16.53 2.21
N THR A 7 -6.05 -16.04 1.97
CA THR A 7 -5.30 -15.23 2.94
C THR A 7 -6.04 -13.94 3.31
N VAL A 8 -6.61 -13.23 2.32
CA VAL A 8 -7.40 -12.02 2.57
C VAL A 8 -8.74 -12.35 3.25
N GLY A 9 -9.46 -13.35 2.74
CA GLY A 9 -10.77 -13.74 3.29
C GLY A 9 -10.70 -14.23 4.74
N LYS A 10 -9.62 -14.94 5.10
CA LYS A 10 -9.34 -15.38 6.47
C LYS A 10 -8.81 -14.27 7.39
N LYS A 11 -8.56 -13.07 6.87
CA LYS A 11 -8.11 -11.90 7.64
C LYS A 11 -6.79 -12.18 8.36
N VAL A 12 -5.81 -12.75 7.64
CA VAL A 12 -4.48 -13.07 8.19
C VAL A 12 -3.70 -11.76 8.41
N GLY A 13 -4.01 -11.08 9.51
CA GLY A 13 -3.35 -9.85 9.94
C GLY A 13 -1.87 -10.09 10.23
N GLY A 14 -1.06 -9.04 10.06
CA GLY A 14 0.40 -9.11 10.19
C GLY A 14 1.12 -9.79 9.01
N PHE A 15 0.40 -10.32 8.02
CA PHE A 15 0.99 -10.82 6.79
C PHE A 15 1.31 -9.67 5.82
N VAL A 16 2.56 -9.63 5.35
CA VAL A 16 3.01 -8.71 4.30
C VAL A 16 3.68 -9.49 3.18
N LEU A 17 3.24 -9.28 1.95
CA LEU A 17 3.90 -9.78 0.74
C LEU A 17 4.88 -8.72 0.23
N GLN A 18 6.17 -9.01 0.29
CA GLN A 18 7.21 -8.14 -0.27
C GLN A 18 7.37 -8.47 -1.77
N VAL A 19 7.14 -7.49 -2.65
CA VAL A 19 7.12 -7.71 -4.11
C VAL A 19 8.12 -6.79 -4.81
N ALA A 20 9.08 -7.38 -5.50
CA ALA A 20 9.82 -6.71 -6.56
C ALA A 20 9.07 -6.93 -7.88
N ALA A 21 8.25 -5.97 -8.28
CA ALA A 21 7.28 -6.09 -9.35
C ALA A 21 7.94 -6.37 -10.70
N ARG A 22 7.42 -7.36 -11.43
CA ARG A 22 7.99 -7.89 -12.66
C ARG A 22 6.94 -7.98 -13.75
N VAL A 23 7.37 -7.75 -14.99
CA VAL A 23 6.53 -8.05 -16.15
C VAL A 23 6.21 -9.55 -16.20
N VAL A 24 4.96 -9.88 -16.50
CA VAL A 24 4.51 -11.27 -16.69
C VAL A 24 4.83 -11.70 -18.13
N SER A 25 5.27 -12.95 -18.29
CA SER A 25 5.55 -13.51 -19.61
C SER A 25 4.31 -13.49 -20.50
N LYS A 26 4.41 -12.87 -21.67
CA LYS A 26 3.36 -12.80 -22.70
C LYS A 26 3.87 -13.42 -24.01
N HIS A 27 4.17 -12.58 -25.00
CA HIS A 27 4.81 -13.00 -26.26
C HIS A 27 6.26 -13.46 -26.07
N SER A 28 6.89 -13.10 -24.94
CA SER A 28 8.22 -13.57 -24.53
C SER A 28 8.36 -13.51 -23.00
N LEU A 29 9.33 -14.25 -22.46
CA LEU A 29 9.78 -14.13 -21.07
C LEU A 29 10.64 -12.88 -20.91
N ASN A 30 10.38 -12.10 -19.85
CA ASN A 30 11.26 -11.04 -19.41
C ASN A 30 11.28 -11.00 -17.86
N VAL A 31 12.46 -10.82 -17.29
CA VAL A 31 12.69 -10.88 -15.82
C VAL A 31 12.70 -9.50 -15.16
N MET A 32 12.56 -8.43 -15.93
CA MET A 32 12.71 -7.04 -15.51
C MET A 32 11.35 -6.43 -15.08
N ALA A 33 11.38 -5.15 -14.70
CA ALA A 33 10.23 -4.42 -14.17
C ALA A 33 8.95 -4.51 -15.03
N GLY A 34 7.83 -4.61 -14.34
CA GLY A 34 6.46 -4.50 -14.84
C GLY A 34 5.49 -4.56 -13.66
N HIS A 35 4.25 -4.12 -13.85
CA HIS A 35 3.22 -4.11 -12.78
C HIS A 35 2.13 -5.16 -12.98
N ASP A 36 2.22 -5.98 -14.03
CA ASP A 36 1.18 -6.97 -14.37
C ASP A 36 0.98 -8.01 -13.25
N ASP A 37 2.05 -8.42 -12.58
CA ASP A 37 2.02 -9.38 -11.47
C ASP A 37 1.32 -8.81 -10.23
N VAL A 38 1.54 -7.53 -9.92
CA VAL A 38 0.88 -6.80 -8.83
C VAL A 38 -0.58 -6.55 -9.16
N TYR A 39 -0.88 -6.16 -10.42
CA TYR A 39 -2.26 -5.96 -10.85
C TYR A 39 -3.08 -7.26 -10.80
N ALA A 40 -2.44 -8.43 -10.94
CA ALA A 40 -3.11 -9.71 -10.73
C ALA A 40 -3.58 -9.94 -9.28
N LEU A 41 -3.02 -9.22 -8.29
CA LEU A 41 -3.45 -9.29 -6.89
C LEU A 41 -4.69 -8.44 -6.58
N LEU A 42 -5.07 -7.49 -7.44
CA LEU A 42 -6.18 -6.56 -7.19
C LEU A 42 -7.50 -7.29 -6.83
N PRO A 43 -7.91 -8.37 -7.54
CA PRO A 43 -9.15 -9.06 -7.21
C PRO A 43 -9.11 -9.82 -5.88
N ALA A 44 -7.92 -10.14 -5.35
CA ALA A 44 -7.77 -10.88 -4.09
C ALA A 44 -8.10 -10.02 -2.87
N GLY A 45 -8.04 -8.68 -2.98
CA GLY A 45 -8.41 -7.75 -1.91
C GLY A 45 -7.27 -7.38 -0.96
N TYR A 46 -6.02 -7.53 -1.38
CA TYR A 46 -4.87 -7.01 -0.63
C TYR A 46 -4.95 -5.48 -0.53
N THR A 47 -4.47 -4.94 0.59
CA THR A 47 -3.98 -3.56 0.59
C THR A 47 -2.65 -3.55 -0.18
N ILE A 48 -2.43 -2.61 -1.09
CA ILE A 48 -1.21 -2.57 -1.91
C ILE A 48 -0.56 -1.21 -1.74
N LEU A 49 0.65 -1.19 -1.18
CA LEU A 49 1.49 -0.01 -1.03
C LEU A 49 2.68 -0.06 -2.00
N PHE A 50 3.10 1.08 -2.54
CA PHE A 50 4.10 1.17 -3.60
C PHE A 50 5.19 2.18 -3.28
N GLY A 51 6.43 1.71 -3.11
CA GLY A 51 7.62 2.54 -2.91
C GLY A 51 8.29 2.91 -4.24
N SER A 52 8.69 4.17 -4.37
CA SER A 52 9.33 4.71 -5.57
C SER A 52 10.85 4.46 -5.59
N ASN A 53 11.48 4.49 -4.43
CA ASN A 53 12.93 4.34 -4.28
C ASN A 53 13.26 3.42 -3.08
N PRO A 54 14.54 3.03 -2.90
CA PRO A 54 14.92 2.11 -1.81
C PRO A 54 14.57 2.60 -0.40
N GLN A 55 14.61 3.92 -0.14
CA GLN A 55 14.20 4.49 1.15
C GLN A 55 12.71 4.23 1.40
N GLU A 56 11.86 4.62 0.46
CA GLU A 56 10.42 4.42 0.59
C GLU A 56 10.04 2.94 0.66
N ALA A 57 10.71 2.08 -0.11
CA ALA A 57 10.48 0.64 -0.06
C ALA A 57 10.76 0.05 1.34
N ALA A 58 11.76 0.58 2.05
CA ALA A 58 12.09 0.17 3.42
C ALA A 58 11.10 0.74 4.45
N ASP A 59 10.75 2.02 4.36
CA ASP A 59 9.81 2.66 5.27
C ASP A 59 8.40 2.06 5.12
N LEU A 60 7.94 1.89 3.88
CA LEU A 60 6.64 1.28 3.58
C LEU A 60 6.59 -0.20 3.96
N ALA A 61 7.72 -0.90 4.06
CA ALA A 61 7.73 -2.25 4.62
C ALA A 61 7.27 -2.25 6.09
N ALA A 62 7.79 -1.34 6.91
CA ALA A 62 7.36 -1.19 8.31
C ALA A 62 5.89 -0.76 8.37
N ILE A 63 5.50 0.25 7.60
CA ILE A 63 4.10 0.73 7.53
C ILE A 63 3.16 -0.42 7.11
N SER A 64 3.55 -1.26 6.16
CA SER A 64 2.75 -2.40 5.72
C SER A 64 2.47 -3.41 6.84
N TYR A 65 3.46 -3.71 7.69
CA TYR A 65 3.24 -4.61 8.83
C TYR A 65 2.25 -4.00 9.83
N ARG A 66 2.38 -2.69 10.12
CA ARG A 66 1.46 -1.97 10.99
C ARG A 66 0.04 -1.96 10.42
N VAL A 67 -0.13 -1.61 9.15
CA VAL A 67 -1.43 -1.62 8.46
C VAL A 67 -2.05 -3.00 8.47
N SER A 68 -1.27 -4.05 8.17
CA SER A 68 -1.76 -5.44 8.17
C SER A 68 -2.22 -5.88 9.57
N ALA A 69 -1.48 -5.51 10.62
CA ALA A 69 -1.85 -5.82 12.00
C ALA A 69 -3.09 -5.05 12.47
N LEU A 70 -3.25 -3.77 12.09
CA LEU A 70 -4.40 -2.95 12.48
C LEU A 70 -5.68 -3.34 11.73
N SER A 71 -5.59 -3.51 10.41
CA SER A 71 -6.76 -3.77 9.55
C SER A 71 -7.18 -5.24 9.51
N LEU A 72 -6.27 -6.16 9.84
CA LEU A 72 -6.38 -7.60 9.57
C LEU A 72 -6.52 -7.94 8.08
N ILE A 73 -6.19 -7.00 7.19
CA ILE A 73 -6.11 -7.21 5.75
C ILE A 73 -4.63 -7.34 5.36
N PRO A 74 -4.23 -8.44 4.70
CA PRO A 74 -2.89 -8.60 4.14
C PRO A 74 -2.46 -7.40 3.29
N VAL A 75 -1.19 -7.00 3.44
CA VAL A 75 -0.61 -5.89 2.66
C VAL A 75 0.42 -6.44 1.68
N ALA A 76 0.44 -5.94 0.45
CA ALA A 76 1.57 -6.11 -0.46
C ALA A 76 2.41 -4.83 -0.43
N ASN A 77 3.66 -4.93 0.02
CA ASN A 77 4.64 -3.86 -0.09
C ASN A 77 5.40 -4.04 -1.39
N VAL A 78 5.21 -3.12 -2.32
CA VAL A 78 5.65 -3.26 -3.70
C VAL A 78 6.72 -2.23 -4.02
N MET A 79 7.74 -2.65 -4.75
CA MET A 79 8.73 -1.79 -5.39
C MET A 79 9.00 -2.29 -6.80
N ASP A 80 9.63 -1.48 -7.63
CA ASP A 80 9.95 -1.91 -8.99
C ASP A 80 11.12 -2.91 -9.04
N GLY A 81 10.91 -4.03 -9.75
CA GLY A 81 11.95 -5.01 -10.05
C GLY A 81 13.10 -4.38 -10.83
N PHE A 82 14.34 -4.63 -10.42
CA PHE A 82 15.57 -3.99 -10.92
C PHE A 82 15.66 -2.46 -10.72
N ALA A 83 14.66 -1.69 -11.13
CA ALA A 83 14.66 -0.22 -11.08
C ALA A 83 14.64 0.34 -9.65
N THR A 84 14.17 -0.42 -8.66
CA THR A 84 14.28 -0.07 -7.24
C THR A 84 15.01 -1.18 -6.47
N SER A 85 14.58 -2.43 -6.62
CA SER A 85 15.11 -3.57 -5.85
C SER A 85 16.61 -3.89 -6.05
N HIS A 86 17.21 -3.45 -7.15
CA HIS A 86 18.64 -3.67 -7.45
C HIS A 86 19.45 -2.37 -7.52
N VAL A 87 18.87 -1.26 -7.06
CA VAL A 87 19.55 0.04 -6.97
C VAL A 87 20.20 0.16 -5.60
N MET A 88 21.49 0.49 -5.59
CA MET A 88 22.20 0.90 -4.37
C MET A 88 22.11 2.42 -4.23
N THR A 89 21.73 2.87 -3.04
CA THR A 89 21.64 4.29 -2.69
C THR A 89 21.86 4.43 -1.20
N GLU A 90 22.24 5.62 -0.76
CA GLU A 90 22.25 5.95 0.66
C GLU A 90 20.80 6.06 1.15
N ALA A 91 20.48 5.33 2.22
CA ALA A 91 19.16 5.32 2.83
C ALA A 91 19.27 5.24 4.36
N GLN A 92 18.36 5.91 5.05
CA GLN A 92 18.15 5.84 6.50
C GLN A 92 17.22 4.66 6.80
N LEU A 93 17.79 3.47 6.88
CA LEU A 93 17.02 2.25 7.13
C LEU A 93 16.43 2.22 8.56
N PRO A 94 15.21 1.70 8.75
CA PRO A 94 14.63 1.56 10.08
C PRO A 94 15.48 0.65 10.97
N GLU A 95 15.97 1.18 12.10
CA GLU A 95 16.74 0.41 13.06
C GLU A 95 15.84 -0.55 13.87
N PRO A 96 16.40 -1.64 14.44
CA PRO A 96 15.61 -2.62 15.18
C PRO A 96 14.78 -2.03 16.33
N GLU A 97 15.27 -0.97 17.00
CA GLU A 97 14.57 -0.35 18.12
C GLU A 97 13.36 0.49 17.69
N LEU A 98 13.51 1.24 16.59
CA LEU A 98 12.38 1.90 15.94
C LEU A 98 11.32 0.88 15.54
N LEU A 99 11.72 -0.24 14.93
CA LEU A 99 10.78 -1.28 14.54
C LEU A 99 10.06 -1.91 15.73
N ARG A 100 10.74 -2.19 16.85
CA ARG A 100 10.11 -2.68 18.08
C ARG A 100 9.11 -1.68 18.63
N THR A 101 9.47 -0.41 18.67
CA THR A 101 8.61 0.66 19.18
C THR A 101 7.38 0.87 18.30
N TYR A 102 7.58 0.94 16.99
CA TYR A 102 6.52 1.22 16.01
C TYR A 102 5.57 0.02 15.80
N LEU A 103 6.12 -1.19 15.66
CA LEU A 103 5.32 -2.39 15.38
C LEU A 103 4.74 -2.99 16.66
N GLY A 104 5.45 -2.91 17.79
CA GLY A 104 5.07 -3.54 19.05
C GLY A 104 5.30 -5.05 19.06
N ASP A 105 4.89 -5.69 20.16
CA ASP A 105 4.91 -7.15 20.31
C ASP A 105 3.69 -7.77 19.59
N PRO A 106 3.88 -8.70 18.63
CA PRO A 106 2.78 -9.44 18.00
C PRO A 106 1.86 -10.17 18.98
N ALA A 107 2.37 -10.60 20.14
CA ALA A 107 1.59 -11.20 21.23
C ALA A 107 0.93 -10.17 22.15
N GLY A 108 1.38 -8.92 22.09
CA GLY A 108 0.81 -7.79 22.82
C GLY A 108 -0.64 -7.54 22.43
N ARG A 109 -1.37 -6.83 23.28
CA ARG A 109 -2.77 -6.48 23.04
C ARG A 109 -2.94 -5.00 22.73
N ILE A 110 -3.87 -4.71 21.84
CA ILE A 110 -4.29 -3.35 21.49
C ILE A 110 -5.80 -3.22 21.66
N PRO A 111 -6.32 -2.01 21.90
CA PRO A 111 -7.74 -1.73 21.71
C PRO A 111 -8.16 -2.15 20.30
N CYS A 112 -9.33 -2.78 20.18
CA CYS A 112 -9.85 -3.18 18.87
C CYS A 112 -10.04 -1.93 17.98
N PRO A 113 -9.37 -1.84 16.81
CA PRO A 113 -9.48 -0.68 15.92
C PRO A 113 -10.89 -0.40 15.37
N THR A 114 -11.75 -1.42 15.36
CA THR A 114 -13.12 -1.31 14.84
C THR A 114 -14.08 -2.16 15.67
N VAL A 115 -15.38 -1.81 15.64
CA VAL A 115 -16.45 -2.58 16.28
C VAL A 115 -16.48 -4.03 15.77
N ALA A 116 -16.27 -4.25 14.48
CA ALA A 116 -16.25 -5.60 13.91
C ALA A 116 -15.10 -6.45 14.48
N GLN A 117 -13.94 -5.84 14.67
CA GLN A 117 -12.82 -6.50 15.33
C GLN A 117 -13.09 -6.74 16.82
N GLU A 118 -13.76 -5.83 17.52
CA GLU A 118 -14.19 -6.03 18.90
C GLU A 118 -15.17 -7.20 19.04
N MET A 119 -16.15 -7.29 18.15
CA MET A 119 -17.15 -8.36 18.19
C MET A 119 -16.53 -9.75 17.96
N LEU A 120 -15.54 -9.85 17.06
CA LEU A 120 -14.95 -11.12 16.64
C LEU A 120 -13.71 -11.53 17.46
N PHE A 121 -12.88 -10.57 17.85
CA PHE A 121 -11.58 -10.82 18.48
C PHE A 121 -11.43 -10.12 19.84
N GLY A 122 -12.36 -9.24 20.19
CA GLY A 122 -12.31 -8.48 21.44
C GLY A 122 -12.54 -9.37 22.66
N ALA A 123 -11.68 -9.21 23.66
CA ALA A 123 -11.88 -9.86 24.95
C ALA A 123 -13.16 -9.33 25.62
N LYS A 124 -13.88 -10.23 26.28
CA LYS A 124 -15.10 -9.90 27.03
C LYS A 124 -14.84 -9.10 28.32
N GLY A 125 -13.58 -8.99 28.72
CA GLY A 125 -13.14 -8.29 29.93
C GLY A 125 -12.56 -9.23 30.98
N ARG A 126 -11.65 -8.71 31.79
CA ARG A 126 -11.00 -9.45 32.88
C ARG A 126 -12.03 -9.90 33.90
N VAL A 127 -12.96 -9.03 34.29
CA VAL A 127 -14.02 -9.37 35.26
C VAL A 127 -14.86 -10.54 34.77
N PHE A 128 -15.26 -10.53 33.49
CA PHE A 128 -16.02 -11.61 32.89
C PHE A 128 -15.25 -12.95 32.91
N GLN A 129 -13.98 -12.94 32.50
CA GLN A 129 -13.15 -14.15 32.44
C GLN A 129 -12.87 -14.72 33.84
N LEU A 130 -12.63 -13.86 34.83
CA LEU A 130 -12.51 -14.24 36.23
C LEU A 130 -13.82 -14.83 36.77
N GLY A 131 -14.96 -14.22 36.43
CA GLY A 131 -16.29 -14.77 36.75
C GLY A 131 -16.50 -16.19 36.21
N GLN A 132 -16.12 -16.43 34.95
CA GLN A 132 -16.18 -17.76 34.32
C GLN A 132 -15.25 -18.77 35.01
N TYR A 133 -14.10 -18.34 35.53
CA TYR A 133 -13.27 -19.21 36.35
C TYR A 133 -13.99 -19.62 37.63
N LEU A 134 -14.66 -18.67 38.31
CA LEU A 134 -15.44 -18.96 39.50
C LEU A 134 -16.64 -19.88 39.20
N ASP A 135 -17.28 -19.72 38.04
CA ASP A 135 -18.37 -20.62 37.61
C ASP A 135 -17.87 -22.07 37.48
N ARG A 136 -16.70 -22.27 36.86
CA ARG A 136 -16.09 -23.60 36.67
C ARG A 136 -15.64 -24.26 37.98
N HIS A 137 -15.25 -23.46 38.98
CA HIS A 137 -14.81 -23.93 40.30
C HIS A 137 -15.88 -23.72 41.38
N SER A 138 -17.15 -23.61 40.97
CA SER A 138 -18.26 -23.35 41.90
C SER A 138 -18.47 -24.45 42.94
N ALA A 139 -17.98 -25.66 42.69
CA ALA A 139 -17.98 -26.76 43.66
C ALA A 139 -16.79 -26.73 44.63
N ASP A 140 -15.73 -25.98 44.28
CA ASP A 140 -14.47 -25.93 45.02
C ASP A 140 -14.38 -24.69 45.94
N VAL A 141 -15.25 -23.69 45.74
CA VAL A 141 -15.26 -22.42 46.49
C VAL A 141 -16.57 -22.31 47.28
N ASP A 142 -16.50 -21.84 48.53
CA ASP A 142 -17.69 -21.61 49.34
C ASP A 142 -18.64 -20.61 48.63
N PRO A 143 -19.96 -20.88 48.53
CA PRO A 143 -20.89 -20.00 47.81
C PRO A 143 -20.90 -18.55 48.30
N SER A 144 -20.67 -18.31 49.60
CA SER A 144 -20.64 -16.96 50.17
C SER A 144 -19.36 -16.22 49.79
N ASP A 145 -18.21 -16.91 49.78
CA ASP A 145 -16.93 -16.37 49.35
C ASP A 145 -16.92 -16.10 47.83
N ALA A 146 -17.48 -17.00 47.03
CA ALA A 146 -17.63 -16.81 45.59
C ALA A 146 -18.50 -15.57 45.28
N ALA A 147 -19.60 -15.37 46.03
CA ALA A 147 -20.46 -14.20 45.88
C ALA A 147 -19.74 -12.91 46.33
N ALA A 148 -19.00 -12.94 47.44
CA ALA A 148 -18.23 -11.81 47.92
C ALA A 148 -17.13 -11.39 46.93
N LEU A 149 -16.39 -12.37 46.38
CA LEU A 149 -15.37 -12.13 45.37
C LEU A 149 -15.98 -11.55 44.08
N ARG A 150 -17.14 -12.06 43.61
CA ARG A 150 -17.83 -11.46 42.45
C ARG A 150 -18.23 -10.01 42.71
N GLY A 151 -18.84 -9.74 43.86
CA GLY A 151 -19.21 -8.37 44.23
C GLY A 151 -18.00 -7.45 44.31
N TRP A 152 -16.87 -7.95 44.80
CA TRP A 152 -15.62 -7.20 44.83
C TRP A 152 -15.08 -6.91 43.42
N LEU A 153 -15.09 -7.91 42.52
CA LEU A 153 -14.64 -7.75 41.14
C LEU A 153 -15.51 -6.73 40.39
N GLU A 154 -16.82 -6.76 40.56
CA GLU A 154 -17.75 -5.81 39.95
C GLU A 154 -17.56 -4.40 40.49
N ALA A 155 -17.40 -4.25 41.82
CA ALA A 155 -17.17 -2.95 42.45
C ALA A 155 -15.82 -2.33 42.06
N ASN A 156 -14.83 -3.15 41.67
CA ASN A 156 -13.50 -2.71 41.26
C ASN A 156 -13.24 -2.88 39.76
N ALA A 157 -14.29 -3.05 38.94
CA ALA A 157 -14.18 -3.45 37.54
C ALA A 157 -13.17 -2.60 36.75
N ASP A 158 -13.24 -1.27 36.84
CA ASP A 158 -12.35 -0.37 36.10
C ASP A 158 -10.85 -0.57 36.43
N LYS A 159 -10.55 -0.93 37.67
CA LYS A 159 -9.17 -1.22 38.10
C LYS A 159 -8.76 -2.63 37.70
N VAL A 160 -9.66 -3.60 37.87
CA VAL A 160 -9.43 -5.01 37.52
C VAL A 160 -9.18 -5.14 36.03
N GLU A 161 -9.94 -4.48 35.17
CA GLU A 161 -9.74 -4.53 33.71
C GLU A 161 -8.31 -4.15 33.31
N LYS A 162 -7.71 -3.17 34.00
CA LYS A 162 -6.37 -2.62 33.72
C LYS A 162 -5.23 -3.32 34.46
N ASP A 163 -5.51 -4.28 35.34
CA ASP A 163 -4.51 -4.91 36.22
C ASP A 163 -3.72 -6.03 35.50
N ASN A 164 -2.95 -5.66 34.48
CA ASN A 164 -2.14 -6.59 33.69
C ASN A 164 -1.00 -7.25 34.50
N GLU A 165 -0.47 -6.55 35.51
CA GLU A 165 0.62 -7.04 36.37
C GLU A 165 0.12 -7.90 37.53
N GLY A 166 -1.20 -7.98 37.74
CA GLY A 166 -1.79 -8.79 38.81
C GLY A 166 -1.56 -8.22 40.21
N VAL A 167 -1.46 -6.90 40.33
CA VAL A 167 -1.24 -6.22 41.62
C VAL A 167 -2.39 -6.47 42.58
N LEU A 168 -3.62 -6.56 42.07
CA LEU A 168 -4.83 -6.76 42.87
C LEU A 168 -5.08 -8.22 43.23
N VAL A 169 -4.31 -9.16 42.68
CA VAL A 169 -4.51 -10.60 42.91
C VAL A 169 -4.47 -10.93 44.39
N ALA A 170 -3.50 -10.36 45.13
CA ALA A 170 -3.32 -10.65 46.55
C ALA A 170 -4.57 -10.32 47.37
N ASP A 171 -5.27 -9.24 47.04
CA ASP A 171 -6.48 -8.78 47.74
C ASP A 171 -7.66 -9.74 47.56
N THR A 172 -7.60 -10.60 46.53
CA THR A 172 -8.68 -11.54 46.18
C THR A 172 -8.51 -12.95 46.74
N LEU A 173 -7.30 -13.29 47.21
CA LEU A 173 -6.98 -14.66 47.64
C LEU A 173 -7.70 -15.08 48.93
N VAL A 174 -8.18 -14.11 49.72
CA VAL A 174 -8.89 -14.37 50.97
C VAL A 174 -10.20 -15.14 50.77
N TRP A 175 -10.81 -15.04 49.59
CA TRP A 175 -12.06 -15.73 49.23
C TRP A 175 -11.84 -17.03 48.46
N LEU A 176 -10.60 -17.50 48.34
CA LEU A 176 -10.24 -18.68 47.55
C LEU A 176 -9.45 -19.69 48.40
N PRO A 177 -9.73 -21.00 48.28
CA PRO A 177 -8.89 -22.05 48.85
C PRO A 177 -7.44 -21.94 48.38
N GLU A 178 -6.48 -22.29 49.24
CA GLU A 178 -5.05 -22.20 48.96
C GLU A 178 -4.64 -23.00 47.71
N GLU A 179 -5.30 -24.14 47.48
CA GLU A 179 -5.08 -25.01 46.33
C GLU A 179 -5.41 -24.33 44.99
N LEU A 180 -6.32 -23.37 44.99
CA LEU A 180 -6.70 -22.61 43.79
C LEU A 180 -5.84 -21.37 43.57
N HIS A 181 -5.06 -20.93 44.57
CA HIS A 181 -4.32 -19.66 44.46
C HIS A 181 -3.43 -19.61 43.22
N ALA A 182 -2.62 -20.64 42.98
CA ALA A 182 -1.73 -20.69 41.81
C ALA A 182 -2.51 -20.61 40.48
N GLN A 183 -3.65 -21.31 40.40
CA GLN A 183 -4.50 -21.29 39.21
C GLN A 183 -5.18 -19.92 39.03
N TRP A 184 -5.63 -19.30 40.12
CA TRP A 184 -6.24 -17.97 40.10
C TRP A 184 -5.25 -16.90 39.67
N ARG A 185 -4.02 -16.89 40.21
CA ARG A 185 -2.96 -15.95 39.76
C ARG A 185 -2.74 -16.09 38.26
N ARG A 186 -2.64 -17.34 37.77
CA ARG A 186 -2.48 -17.62 36.33
C ARG A 186 -3.68 -17.14 35.53
N GLN A 187 -4.90 -17.43 35.96
CA GLN A 187 -6.11 -16.99 35.28
C GLN A 187 -6.20 -15.45 35.24
N TRP A 188 -5.78 -14.78 36.31
CA TRP A 188 -5.79 -13.32 36.40
C TRP A 188 -4.89 -12.69 35.36
N VAL A 189 -3.60 -13.04 35.34
CA VAL A 189 -2.64 -12.43 34.41
C VAL A 189 -2.93 -12.78 32.94
N ASN A 190 -3.66 -13.87 32.68
CA ASN A 190 -4.09 -14.27 31.34
C ASN A 190 -5.53 -13.85 30.98
N ALA A 191 -6.22 -13.13 31.87
CA ALA A 191 -7.52 -12.56 31.59
C ALA A 191 -7.35 -11.14 31.05
N TRP A 192 -7.96 -10.87 29.91
CA TRP A 192 -7.66 -9.66 29.13
C TRP A 192 -8.66 -8.53 29.29
N GLU A 193 -8.17 -7.29 29.22
CA GLU A 193 -8.98 -6.07 29.24
C GLU A 193 -10.06 -6.09 28.16
N LYS A 194 -11.27 -5.67 28.54
CA LYS A 194 -12.43 -5.64 27.67
C LYS A 194 -12.17 -4.81 26.41
N GLY A 195 -12.60 -5.33 25.25
CA GLY A 195 -12.49 -4.61 23.98
C GLY A 195 -11.07 -4.56 23.40
N THR A 196 -10.12 -5.30 23.99
CA THR A 196 -8.79 -5.48 23.42
C THR A 196 -8.68 -6.78 22.64
N ARG A 197 -7.79 -6.82 21.65
CA ARG A 197 -7.38 -8.05 20.94
C ARG A 197 -5.87 -8.17 20.89
N GLN A 198 -5.37 -9.38 20.65
CA GLN A 198 -3.96 -9.57 20.26
C GLN A 198 -3.65 -8.75 19.00
N LEU A 199 -2.47 -8.13 18.94
CA LEU A 199 -2.02 -7.29 17.84
C LEU A 199 -2.01 -8.06 16.51
N VAL A 200 -1.48 -9.28 16.53
CA VAL A 200 -1.58 -10.24 15.44
C VAL A 200 -2.38 -11.45 15.93
N PRO A 201 -3.69 -11.53 15.63
CA PRO A 201 -4.54 -12.61 16.12
C PRO A 201 -4.07 -13.98 15.63
N ALA A 202 -4.00 -14.95 16.55
CA ALA A 202 -3.85 -16.35 16.17
C ALA A 202 -5.12 -16.86 15.47
N LEU A 203 -4.98 -17.43 14.27
CA LEU A 203 -6.11 -18.08 13.57
C LEU A 203 -6.53 -19.40 14.22
N VAL A 204 -5.61 -20.04 14.92
CA VAL A 204 -5.82 -21.27 15.69
C VAL A 204 -5.29 -21.03 17.09
N ASP A 205 -6.20 -20.79 18.03
CA ASP A 205 -5.89 -20.55 19.43
C ASP A 205 -6.36 -21.76 20.26
N PRO A 206 -5.45 -22.53 20.89
CA PRO A 206 -5.80 -23.63 21.78
C PRO A 206 -6.63 -23.21 23.01
N HIS A 207 -6.56 -21.94 23.41
CA HIS A 207 -7.28 -21.38 24.54
C HIS A 207 -8.61 -20.74 24.16
N ASN A 208 -8.80 -20.44 22.87
CA ASN A 208 -10.04 -19.93 22.30
C ASN A 208 -10.31 -20.57 20.92
N PRO A 209 -10.68 -21.86 20.87
CA PRO A 209 -10.79 -22.58 19.62
C PRO A 209 -11.91 -22.00 18.74
N GLY A 210 -11.57 -21.65 17.50
CA GLY A 210 -12.50 -21.16 16.49
C GLY A 210 -12.41 -21.96 15.20
N LEU A 211 -13.50 -21.96 14.42
CA LEU A 211 -13.53 -22.54 13.07
C LEU A 211 -13.24 -21.44 12.03
N THR A 212 -12.26 -21.66 11.15
CA THR A 212 -11.96 -20.74 10.03
C THR A 212 -12.08 -21.46 8.69
N GLY A 213 -12.73 -20.80 7.72
CA GLY A 213 -12.96 -21.33 6.37
C GLY A 213 -13.93 -22.53 6.28
N PRO A 214 -15.11 -22.50 6.94
CA PRO A 214 -16.12 -23.53 6.72
C PRO A 214 -16.66 -23.49 5.29
N VAL A 215 -17.25 -24.60 4.85
CA VAL A 215 -18.13 -24.58 3.67
C VAL A 215 -19.42 -23.85 4.05
N GLN A 216 -19.76 -22.82 3.30
CA GLN A 216 -20.95 -22.00 3.52
C GLN A 216 -21.97 -22.23 2.40
N ASN A 217 -23.25 -22.23 2.76
CA ASN A 217 -24.31 -22.18 1.77
C ASN A 217 -24.42 -20.78 1.16
N GLN A 218 -25.13 -20.66 0.05
CA GLN A 218 -25.21 -19.48 -0.79
C GLN A 218 -25.55 -18.17 -0.03
N PRO A 219 -26.57 -18.11 0.86
CA PRO A 219 -26.89 -16.86 1.56
C PRO A 219 -25.79 -16.43 2.54
N ASP A 220 -25.20 -17.39 3.28
CA ASP A 220 -24.14 -17.11 4.25
C ASP A 220 -22.85 -16.66 3.56
N PHE A 221 -22.53 -17.26 2.41
CA PHE A 221 -21.39 -16.86 1.59
C PHE A 221 -21.55 -15.43 1.07
N GLN A 222 -22.72 -15.07 0.56
CA GLN A 222 -23.00 -13.71 0.10
C GLN A 222 -22.92 -12.70 1.26
N ALA A 223 -23.52 -13.01 2.41
CA ALA A 223 -23.44 -12.17 3.60
C ALA A 223 -21.98 -11.97 4.04
N GLY A 224 -21.19 -13.04 4.14
CA GLY A 224 -19.78 -12.97 4.51
C GLY A 224 -18.93 -12.13 3.55
N ALA A 225 -19.23 -12.19 2.24
CA ALA A 225 -18.56 -11.37 1.23
C ALA A 225 -18.89 -9.87 1.39
N VAL A 226 -20.14 -9.53 1.74
CA VAL A 226 -20.55 -8.15 2.03
C VAL A 226 -19.92 -7.67 3.32
N ASP A 227 -19.99 -8.47 4.39
CA ASP A 227 -19.45 -8.12 5.71
C ASP A 227 -17.94 -7.85 5.66
N HIS A 228 -17.20 -8.64 4.89
CA HIS A 228 -15.78 -8.39 4.67
C HIS A 228 -15.53 -6.98 4.10
N ARG A 229 -16.35 -6.54 3.13
CA ARG A 229 -16.20 -5.22 2.52
C ARG A 229 -16.65 -4.10 3.45
N THR A 230 -17.82 -4.23 4.07
CA THR A 230 -18.45 -3.14 4.85
C THR A 230 -17.87 -2.98 6.25
N HIS A 231 -17.31 -4.03 6.85
CA HIS A 231 -16.87 -4.01 8.24
C HIS A 231 -15.35 -4.13 8.43
N PHE A 232 -14.61 -4.61 7.43
CA PHE A 232 -13.14 -4.73 7.49
C PHE A 232 -12.46 -3.83 6.46
N VAL A 233 -12.73 -4.04 5.16
CA VAL A 233 -12.05 -3.29 4.09
C VAL A 233 -12.37 -1.80 4.15
N SER A 234 -13.59 -1.41 4.56
CA SER A 234 -14.00 -0.02 4.73
C SER A 234 -13.13 0.78 5.71
N ALA A 235 -12.52 0.13 6.70
CA ALA A 235 -11.66 0.78 7.69
C ALA A 235 -10.21 0.93 7.21
N VAL A 236 -9.78 0.17 6.19
CA VAL A 236 -8.39 0.16 5.70
C VAL A 236 -7.87 1.55 5.37
N PRO A 237 -8.59 2.45 4.64
CA PRO A 237 -8.06 3.76 4.31
C PRO A 237 -7.69 4.60 5.55
N ALA A 238 -8.53 4.59 6.59
CA ALA A 238 -8.24 5.31 7.83
C ALA A 238 -7.03 4.71 8.57
N LEU A 239 -6.93 3.38 8.61
CA LEU A 239 -5.84 2.67 9.27
C LEU A 239 -4.50 2.80 8.52
N VAL A 240 -4.51 2.95 7.19
CA VAL A 240 -3.31 3.29 6.40
C VAL A 240 -2.81 4.68 6.78
N ARG A 241 -3.70 5.68 6.80
CA ARG A 241 -3.33 7.06 7.19
C ARG A 241 -2.79 7.10 8.62
N GLN A 242 -3.43 6.39 9.55
CA GLN A 242 -2.95 6.27 10.92
C GLN A 242 -1.53 5.70 10.96
N ALA A 243 -1.28 4.57 10.30
CA ALA A 243 0.05 3.94 10.30
C ALA A 243 1.12 4.87 9.67
N MET A 244 0.80 5.54 8.56
CA MET A 244 1.71 6.52 7.95
C MET A 244 2.00 7.69 8.88
N ALA A 245 0.99 8.21 9.59
CA ALA A 245 1.16 9.30 10.56
C ALA A 245 1.99 8.89 11.78
N GLU A 246 1.72 7.71 12.36
CA GLU A 246 2.50 7.15 13.47
C GLU A 246 3.99 6.96 13.07
N TYR A 247 4.25 6.52 11.84
CA TYR A 247 5.61 6.39 11.33
C TYR A 247 6.28 7.76 11.13
N ALA A 248 5.54 8.74 10.61
CA ALA A 248 6.04 10.11 10.45
C ALA A 248 6.35 10.79 11.78
N GLU A 249 5.54 10.56 12.82
CA GLU A 249 5.77 11.09 14.16
C GLU A 249 7.10 10.59 14.75
N LEU A 250 7.45 9.32 14.53
CA LEU A 250 8.68 8.72 15.04
C LEU A 250 9.93 9.08 14.21
N THR A 251 9.78 9.28 12.90
CA THR A 251 10.92 9.38 11.97
C THR A 251 11.11 10.74 11.33
N GLY A 252 10.10 11.61 11.37
CA GLY A 252 10.03 12.86 10.63
C GLY A 252 9.81 12.69 9.11
N ARG A 253 9.65 11.46 8.60
CA ARG A 253 9.41 11.20 7.17
C ARG A 253 7.91 11.04 6.91
N GLU A 254 7.35 12.03 6.23
CA GLU A 254 5.91 12.08 5.94
C GLU A 254 5.53 11.13 4.81
N TYR A 255 4.46 10.36 5.04
CA TYR A 255 3.81 9.51 4.05
C TYR A 255 2.31 9.79 4.00
N SER A 256 1.75 9.68 2.81
CA SER A 256 0.32 9.78 2.53
C SER A 256 -0.05 8.77 1.45
N PRO A 257 -1.30 8.27 1.39
CA PRO A 257 -1.76 7.40 0.30
C PRO A 257 -1.48 7.95 -1.11
N VAL A 258 -1.45 9.28 -1.22
CA VAL A 258 -1.04 10.04 -2.40
C VAL A 258 0.01 11.07 -1.99
N MET A 259 1.15 11.09 -2.68
CA MET A 259 2.14 12.16 -2.55
C MET A 259 2.16 13.00 -3.83
N ALA A 260 1.85 14.28 -3.69
CA ALA A 260 1.80 15.22 -4.80
C ALA A 260 2.99 16.17 -4.74
N TYR A 261 3.56 16.49 -5.90
CA TYR A 261 4.72 17.37 -6.04
C TYR A 261 4.47 18.39 -7.15
N ASP A 262 4.57 19.67 -6.81
CA ASP A 262 4.38 20.81 -7.72
C ASP A 262 3.01 20.77 -8.43
N THR A 263 1.93 20.41 -7.72
CA THR A 263 0.60 20.22 -8.30
C THR A 263 -0.36 21.40 -8.09
N GLU A 264 -0.09 22.24 -7.10
CA GLU A 264 -0.98 23.31 -6.62
C GLU A 264 -1.29 24.35 -7.70
N ASP A 265 -0.35 24.60 -8.61
CA ASP A 265 -0.50 25.50 -9.75
C ASP A 265 -0.33 24.81 -11.10
N ALA A 266 -0.23 23.48 -11.14
CA ALA A 266 0.09 22.73 -12.35
C ALA A 266 -1.08 22.70 -13.34
N ASP A 267 -0.78 23.01 -14.60
CA ASP A 267 -1.70 22.79 -15.71
C ASP A 267 -1.66 21.32 -16.19
N TYR A 268 -0.50 20.67 -16.07
CA TYR A 268 -0.26 19.33 -16.59
C TYR A 268 0.32 18.42 -15.51
N VAL A 269 -0.41 17.36 -15.16
CA VAL A 269 0.01 16.46 -14.07
C VAL A 269 0.19 15.03 -14.59
N MET A 270 1.34 14.42 -14.28
CA MET A 270 1.50 12.98 -14.45
C MET A 270 1.12 12.23 -13.19
N VAL A 271 0.43 11.09 -13.32
CA VAL A 271 0.07 10.21 -12.20
C VAL A 271 0.76 8.88 -12.42
N GLY A 272 1.48 8.34 -11.43
CA GLY A 272 2.20 7.08 -11.59
C GLY A 272 2.39 6.30 -10.29
N LEU A 273 2.92 5.09 -10.44
CA LEU A 273 3.35 4.18 -9.38
C LEU A 273 4.86 3.95 -9.48
N GLY A 274 5.51 3.76 -8.34
CA GLY A 274 6.91 3.32 -8.30
C GLY A 274 7.92 4.37 -8.80
N SER A 275 9.04 3.88 -9.31
CA SER A 275 10.27 4.63 -9.55
C SER A 275 10.13 5.74 -10.58
N ILE A 276 9.19 5.61 -11.53
CA ILE A 276 8.98 6.62 -12.56
C ILE A 276 8.59 7.97 -11.98
N THR A 277 7.97 7.99 -10.79
CA THR A 277 7.51 9.23 -10.18
C THR A 277 8.67 10.09 -9.69
N ASP A 278 9.79 9.48 -9.29
CA ASP A 278 11.04 10.18 -9.00
C ASP A 278 11.72 10.69 -10.28
N ASP A 279 11.69 9.90 -11.36
CA ASP A 279 12.20 10.34 -12.68
C ASP A 279 11.42 11.55 -13.22
N VAL A 280 10.10 11.55 -13.05
CA VAL A 280 9.26 12.70 -13.41
C VAL A 280 9.60 13.91 -12.54
N ARG A 281 9.73 13.73 -11.22
CA ARG A 281 10.11 14.81 -10.31
C ARG A 281 11.46 15.42 -10.69
N ALA A 282 12.42 14.63 -11.17
CA ALA A 282 13.71 15.11 -11.62
C ALA A 282 13.63 16.02 -12.87
N VAL A 283 12.63 15.86 -13.74
CA VAL A 283 12.47 16.72 -14.95
C VAL A 283 11.61 17.96 -14.72
N ILE A 284 10.83 18.02 -13.63
CA ILE A 284 9.94 19.15 -13.32
C ILE A 284 10.67 20.49 -13.29
N PRO A 285 11.81 20.66 -12.58
CA PRO A 285 12.50 21.96 -12.53
C PRO A 285 12.92 22.47 -13.91
N TYR A 286 13.37 21.57 -14.78
CA TYR A 286 13.72 21.91 -16.16
C TYR A 286 12.50 22.41 -16.94
N LEU A 287 11.38 21.70 -16.90
CA LEU A 287 10.15 22.10 -17.61
C LEU A 287 9.56 23.41 -17.06
N ARG A 288 9.55 23.58 -15.74
CA ARG A 288 9.09 24.83 -15.09
C ARG A 288 9.98 26.02 -15.44
N SER A 289 11.30 25.81 -15.60
CA SER A 289 12.22 26.86 -16.10
C SER A 289 11.92 27.32 -17.52
N GLN A 290 11.24 26.47 -18.31
CA GLN A 290 10.78 26.78 -19.67
C GLN A 290 9.35 27.35 -19.68
N GLY A 291 8.76 27.61 -18.50
CA GLY A 291 7.42 28.20 -18.35
C GLY A 291 6.27 27.20 -18.38
N LEU A 292 6.53 25.88 -18.43
CA LEU A 292 5.45 24.88 -18.30
C LEU A 292 5.13 24.62 -16.82
N LYS A 293 3.86 24.78 -16.45
CA LYS A 293 3.36 24.44 -15.11
C LYS A 293 3.05 22.94 -15.03
N VAL A 294 4.03 22.18 -14.58
CA VAL A 294 3.96 20.71 -14.51
C VAL A 294 4.09 20.24 -13.07
N GLY A 295 3.42 19.13 -12.77
CA GLY A 295 3.46 18.44 -11.48
C GLY A 295 3.41 16.93 -11.64
N VAL A 296 3.61 16.22 -10.53
CA VAL A 296 3.48 14.75 -10.48
C VAL A 296 2.76 14.30 -9.22
N VAL A 297 1.90 13.31 -9.40
CA VAL A 297 1.26 12.55 -8.33
C VAL A 297 1.87 11.16 -8.29
N SER A 298 2.51 10.86 -7.15
CA SER A 298 3.02 9.53 -6.81
C SER A 298 2.00 8.81 -5.94
N VAL A 299 1.34 7.80 -6.50
CA VAL A 299 0.36 6.99 -5.75
C VAL A 299 1.12 6.00 -4.89
N LYS A 300 0.99 6.11 -3.57
CA LYS A 300 1.63 5.20 -2.60
C LYS A 300 0.70 4.07 -2.20
N GLN A 301 -0.61 4.28 -2.22
CA GLN A 301 -1.62 3.25 -1.97
C GLN A 301 -2.40 2.95 -3.26
N LEU A 302 -2.17 1.79 -3.87
CA LEU A 302 -2.90 1.36 -5.06
C LEU A 302 -4.27 0.74 -4.71
N GLN A 303 -4.35 0.05 -3.58
CA GLN A 303 -5.57 -0.64 -3.15
C GLN A 303 -5.70 -0.62 -1.62
N PRO A 304 -6.89 -0.32 -1.05
CA PRO A 304 -8.01 0.37 -1.68
C PRO A 304 -7.57 1.71 -2.28
N PHE A 305 -8.10 2.11 -3.43
CA PHE A 305 -7.61 3.30 -4.13
C PHE A 305 -7.99 4.60 -3.40
N PRO A 306 -7.05 5.55 -3.17
CA PRO A 306 -7.27 6.80 -2.44
C PRO A 306 -7.91 7.87 -3.34
N GLU A 307 -9.19 7.66 -3.68
CA GLU A 307 -9.91 8.51 -4.65
C GLU A 307 -9.99 9.97 -4.23
N ALA A 308 -10.22 10.24 -2.94
CA ALA A 308 -10.38 11.61 -2.44
C ALA A 308 -9.08 12.41 -2.55
N GLU A 309 -7.99 11.86 -2.03
CA GLU A 309 -6.66 12.50 -2.07
C GLU A 309 -6.14 12.67 -3.49
N LEU A 310 -6.41 11.70 -4.37
CA LEU A 310 -6.06 11.84 -5.78
C LEU A 310 -6.84 12.99 -6.43
N VAL A 311 -8.15 13.05 -6.22
CA VAL A 311 -9.02 14.09 -6.81
C VAL A 311 -8.60 15.47 -6.33
N GLU A 312 -8.25 15.60 -5.05
CA GLU A 312 -7.71 16.84 -4.48
C GLU A 312 -6.36 17.22 -5.11
N ALA A 313 -5.44 16.28 -5.24
CA ALA A 313 -4.13 16.50 -5.87
C ALA A 313 -4.21 16.84 -7.37
N LEU A 314 -5.32 16.53 -8.04
CA LEU A 314 -5.57 16.82 -9.45
C LEU A 314 -6.46 18.05 -9.67
N ALA A 315 -6.87 18.73 -8.61
CA ALA A 315 -7.75 19.89 -8.70
C ALA A 315 -7.11 21.00 -9.56
N GLY A 316 -7.83 21.47 -10.58
CA GLY A 316 -7.37 22.56 -11.46
C GLY A 316 -6.47 22.14 -12.63
N ALA A 317 -6.01 20.89 -12.68
CA ALA A 317 -5.23 20.40 -13.82
C ALA A 317 -6.04 20.45 -15.13
N LYS A 318 -5.41 20.89 -16.22
CA LYS A 318 -6.01 20.92 -17.57
C LYS A 318 -5.89 19.57 -18.27
N ALA A 319 -4.77 18.87 -18.07
CA ALA A 319 -4.57 17.53 -18.58
C ALA A 319 -3.83 16.64 -17.58
N VAL A 320 -4.17 15.35 -17.61
CA VAL A 320 -3.55 14.32 -16.78
C VAL A 320 -3.07 13.18 -17.67
N THR A 321 -1.82 12.76 -17.49
CA THR A 321 -1.30 11.54 -18.10
C THR A 321 -1.02 10.50 -17.03
N VAL A 322 -1.69 9.35 -17.11
CA VAL A 322 -1.41 8.22 -16.22
C VAL A 322 -0.27 7.39 -16.81
N LEU A 323 0.79 7.20 -16.04
CA LEU A 323 1.97 6.44 -16.40
C LEU A 323 1.78 4.98 -15.98
N GLU A 324 1.84 4.07 -16.95
CA GLU A 324 1.57 2.64 -16.76
C GLU A 324 2.80 1.81 -17.10
N ARG A 325 3.28 1.03 -16.12
CA ARG A 325 4.29 -0.01 -16.37
C ARG A 325 3.64 -1.38 -16.57
N SER A 326 2.49 -1.42 -17.23
CA SER A 326 1.75 -2.62 -17.63
C SER A 326 0.80 -2.32 -18.78
N ASP A 327 0.64 -3.26 -19.71
CA ASP A 327 -0.37 -3.15 -20.77
C ASP A 327 -1.81 -3.29 -20.26
N ASP A 328 -2.01 -3.83 -19.06
CA ASP A 328 -3.35 -3.95 -18.47
C ASP A 328 -3.90 -2.57 -18.11
N THR A 329 -3.05 -1.61 -17.73
CA THR A 329 -3.42 -0.22 -17.43
C THR A 329 -4.39 -0.02 -16.25
N ALA A 330 -4.19 -0.76 -15.16
CA ALA A 330 -5.07 -0.75 -13.99
C ALA A 330 -5.14 0.60 -13.27
N LEU A 331 -4.01 1.28 -13.11
CA LEU A 331 -3.97 2.59 -12.49
C LEU A 331 -4.86 3.59 -13.25
N THR A 332 -4.84 3.54 -14.58
CA THR A 332 -5.64 4.40 -15.45
C THR A 332 -7.13 4.18 -15.21
N ARG A 333 -7.58 2.93 -15.05
CA ARG A 333 -8.99 2.66 -14.74
C ARG A 333 -9.39 3.23 -13.37
N LEU A 334 -8.53 3.07 -12.37
CA LEU A 334 -8.77 3.59 -11.02
C LEU A 334 -8.82 5.13 -11.00
N VAL A 335 -7.87 5.79 -11.68
CA VAL A 335 -7.85 7.26 -11.85
C VAL A 335 -9.11 7.73 -12.60
N THR A 336 -9.47 7.06 -13.69
CA THR A 336 -10.68 7.39 -14.47
C THR A 336 -11.94 7.30 -13.61
N GLN A 337 -12.06 6.25 -12.79
CA GLN A 337 -13.19 6.06 -11.88
C GLN A 337 -13.25 7.17 -10.81
N ALA A 338 -12.12 7.54 -10.21
CA ALA A 338 -12.05 8.63 -9.24
C ALA A 338 -12.51 9.97 -9.83
N LEU A 339 -11.99 10.33 -11.02
CA LEU A 339 -12.37 11.55 -11.73
C LEU A 339 -13.85 11.53 -12.16
N TYR A 340 -14.38 10.38 -12.56
CA TYR A 340 -15.80 10.22 -12.86
C TYR A 340 -16.67 10.52 -11.63
N LYS A 341 -16.34 9.92 -10.48
CA LYS A 341 -17.08 10.16 -9.23
C LYS A 341 -17.01 11.62 -8.79
N ALA A 342 -15.84 12.24 -8.91
CA ALA A 342 -15.67 13.67 -8.62
C ALA A 342 -16.54 14.56 -9.52
N ARG A 343 -16.62 14.25 -10.82
CA ARG A 343 -17.49 14.99 -11.75
C ARG A 343 -18.97 14.80 -11.42
N ALA A 344 -19.37 13.56 -11.13
CA ALA A 344 -20.74 13.27 -10.71
C ALA A 344 -21.13 14.02 -9.42
N ASN A 345 -20.20 14.13 -8.45
CA ASN A 345 -20.40 14.90 -7.22
C ASN A 345 -20.56 16.41 -7.45
N ALA A 346 -20.01 16.96 -8.53
CA ALA A 346 -20.23 18.35 -8.90
C ALA A 346 -21.64 18.60 -9.49
N ASP A 347 -22.29 17.56 -10.02
CA ASP A 347 -23.67 17.65 -10.49
C ASP A 347 -24.67 17.37 -9.37
N ALA A 348 -24.40 16.36 -8.54
CA ALA A 348 -25.16 16.06 -7.32
C ALA A 348 -24.30 15.21 -6.36
N PRO A 349 -24.36 15.45 -5.03
CA PRO A 349 -23.59 14.66 -4.06
C PRO A 349 -24.07 13.20 -4.07
N GLN A 350 -23.25 12.31 -4.65
CA GLN A 350 -23.56 10.89 -4.87
C GLN A 350 -22.55 9.95 -4.21
N PHE A 351 -21.30 10.40 -4.04
CA PHE A 351 -20.19 9.60 -3.53
C PHE A 351 -19.56 10.28 -2.31
N ASP A 352 -19.82 9.73 -1.13
CA ASP A 352 -19.32 10.29 0.13
C ASP A 352 -17.78 10.37 0.16
N GLY A 353 -17.28 11.49 0.70
CA GLY A 353 -15.85 11.71 0.90
C GLY A 353 -15.04 12.06 -0.36
N ILE A 354 -15.62 12.01 -1.55
CA ILE A 354 -14.93 12.37 -2.80
C ILE A 354 -15.20 13.85 -3.14
N PRO A 355 -14.18 14.70 -3.29
CA PRO A 355 -14.38 16.10 -3.64
C PRO A 355 -15.08 16.27 -5.00
N ALA A 356 -15.93 17.29 -5.11
CA ALA A 356 -16.58 17.64 -6.37
C ALA A 356 -15.59 18.30 -7.34
N MET A 357 -15.65 17.93 -8.62
CA MET A 357 -14.81 18.51 -9.69
C MET A 357 -15.68 19.04 -10.82
N ALA A 358 -15.69 20.37 -11.01
CA ALA A 358 -16.54 21.02 -12.01
C ALA A 358 -16.13 20.71 -13.46
N THR A 359 -14.83 20.61 -13.72
CA THR A 359 -14.30 20.31 -15.06
C THR A 359 -13.27 19.21 -14.95
N GLN A 360 -13.42 18.16 -15.75
CA GLN A 360 -12.45 17.07 -15.78
C GLN A 360 -11.24 17.44 -16.64
N PRO A 361 -10.02 17.07 -16.21
CA PRO A 361 -8.84 17.20 -17.06
C PRO A 361 -8.94 16.29 -18.28
N ARG A 362 -8.32 16.70 -19.39
CA ARG A 362 -8.11 15.80 -20.52
C ARG A 362 -7.22 14.63 -20.09
N LEU A 363 -7.73 13.42 -20.19
CA LEU A 363 -7.03 12.22 -19.73
C LEU A 363 -6.32 11.51 -20.88
N SER A 364 -5.04 11.21 -20.69
CA SER A 364 -4.27 10.26 -21.50
C SER A 364 -3.56 9.24 -20.63
N LYS A 365 -3.07 8.18 -21.25
CA LYS A 365 -2.21 7.17 -20.63
C LYS A 365 -0.96 6.94 -21.45
N ALA A 366 0.14 6.70 -20.74
CA ALA A 366 1.43 6.44 -21.33
C ALA A 366 1.97 5.11 -20.81
N ILE A 367 2.19 4.15 -21.70
CA ILE A 367 2.84 2.89 -21.33
C ILE A 367 4.36 3.09 -21.41
N PHE A 368 5.08 2.63 -20.40
CA PHE A 368 6.52 2.83 -20.31
C PHE A 368 7.20 1.64 -19.65
N GLY A 369 8.52 1.53 -19.81
CA GLY A 369 9.36 0.69 -18.94
C GLY A 369 9.09 -0.82 -18.95
N LEU A 370 8.23 -1.33 -19.83
CA LEU A 370 7.88 -2.75 -19.89
C LEU A 370 9.15 -3.58 -20.10
N GLY A 371 9.38 -4.54 -19.22
CA GLY A 371 10.54 -5.40 -19.32
C GLY A 371 11.87 -4.64 -19.17
N GLY A 372 11.88 -3.56 -18.39
CA GLY A 372 13.09 -2.79 -18.08
C GLY A 372 13.55 -1.86 -19.21
N HIS A 373 12.65 -1.52 -20.15
CA HIS A 373 12.97 -0.54 -21.20
C HIS A 373 13.35 0.80 -20.57
N ASP A 374 14.53 1.32 -20.95
CA ASP A 374 15.06 2.58 -20.40
C ASP A 374 14.11 3.76 -20.67
N VAL A 375 13.89 4.58 -19.64
CA VAL A 375 13.17 5.86 -19.76
C VAL A 375 14.14 6.98 -19.45
N GLN A 376 14.31 7.87 -20.43
CA GLN A 376 15.23 8.98 -20.33
C GLN A 376 14.48 10.30 -20.09
N PRO A 377 15.15 11.32 -19.49
CA PRO A 377 14.56 12.63 -19.27
C PRO A 377 13.89 13.24 -20.50
N ARG A 378 14.48 13.09 -21.70
CA ARG A 378 13.88 13.57 -22.96
C ARG A 378 12.50 12.96 -23.25
N HIS A 379 12.25 11.72 -22.84
CA HIS A 379 10.96 11.06 -23.10
C HIS A 379 9.87 11.67 -22.21
N LEU A 380 10.18 11.97 -20.95
CA LEU A 380 9.26 12.61 -20.00
C LEU A 380 8.98 14.07 -20.41
N VAL A 381 10.00 14.80 -20.84
CA VAL A 381 9.84 16.15 -21.43
C VAL A 381 8.91 16.12 -22.64
N ALA A 382 9.11 15.18 -23.57
CA ALA A 382 8.25 15.03 -24.73
C ALA A 382 6.79 14.70 -24.34
N ALA A 383 6.59 13.88 -23.30
CA ALA A 383 5.27 13.54 -22.80
C ALA A 383 4.53 14.75 -22.20
N PHE A 384 5.20 15.61 -21.41
CA PHE A 384 4.59 16.85 -20.94
C PHE A 384 4.28 17.83 -22.07
N ARG A 385 5.18 17.98 -23.05
CA ARG A 385 4.93 18.84 -24.21
C ARG A 385 3.74 18.36 -25.04
N ARG A 386 3.55 17.04 -25.16
CA ARG A 386 2.35 16.45 -25.75
C ARG A 386 1.08 16.80 -24.97
N MET A 387 1.13 16.86 -23.64
CA MET A 387 -0.01 17.30 -22.83
C MET A 387 -0.36 18.77 -23.07
N ALA A 388 0.65 19.61 -23.33
CA ALA A 388 0.47 21.03 -23.66
C ALA A 388 0.02 21.29 -25.11
N ASP A 389 0.25 20.34 -26.03
CA ASP A 389 -0.20 20.44 -27.41
C ASP A 389 -1.70 20.11 -27.52
N GLU A 390 -2.52 21.13 -27.75
CA GLU A 390 -3.97 20.98 -27.97
C GLU A 390 -4.31 20.20 -29.24
N LYS A 391 -3.37 20.08 -30.19
CA LYS A 391 -3.53 19.30 -31.42
C LYS A 391 -3.15 17.83 -31.25
N ALA A 392 -2.56 17.44 -30.12
CA ALA A 392 -2.14 16.07 -29.88
C ALA A 392 -3.36 15.12 -29.92
N GLN A 393 -3.37 14.21 -30.89
CA GLN A 393 -4.43 13.21 -31.08
C GLN A 393 -4.06 11.88 -30.42
N GLY A 394 -5.08 11.18 -29.90
CA GLY A 394 -4.93 9.85 -29.28
C GLY A 394 -4.66 9.91 -27.78
N SER A 395 -5.36 9.07 -27.03
CA SER A 395 -5.26 8.99 -25.57
C SER A 395 -4.20 8.00 -25.07
N LEU A 396 -3.62 7.18 -25.94
CA LEU A 396 -2.56 6.21 -25.61
C LEU A 396 -1.30 6.50 -26.41
N PHE A 397 -0.16 6.49 -25.73
CA PHE A 397 1.16 6.53 -26.35
C PHE A 397 2.18 5.74 -25.51
N TYR A 398 3.35 5.50 -26.07
CA TYR A 398 4.45 4.76 -25.44
C TYR A 398 5.64 5.69 -25.20
N ILE A 399 6.21 5.63 -24.01
CA ILE A 399 7.41 6.37 -23.63
C ILE A 399 8.62 5.49 -23.93
N GLY A 400 9.44 5.93 -24.89
CA GLY A 400 10.68 5.26 -25.29
C GLY A 400 10.57 4.32 -26.48
N SER A 401 9.37 3.91 -26.88
CA SER A 401 9.15 3.09 -28.08
C SER A 401 9.06 3.93 -29.35
N GLN A 402 9.55 3.38 -30.46
CA GLN A 402 9.41 3.92 -31.81
C GLN A 402 8.82 2.84 -32.71
N PHE A 403 7.83 3.19 -33.54
CA PHE A 403 7.15 2.25 -34.43
C PHE A 403 7.63 2.35 -35.88
N PHE A 404 8.18 3.51 -36.24
CA PHE A 404 8.67 3.83 -37.57
C PHE A 404 10.03 4.48 -37.46
N SER A 405 10.94 4.15 -38.38
CA SER A 405 12.28 4.68 -38.39
C SER A 405 12.27 6.12 -38.87
N GLN A 406 13.19 6.95 -38.35
CA GLN A 406 13.37 8.31 -38.88
C GLN A 406 13.99 8.27 -40.28
N ASP A 407 15.00 7.40 -40.47
CA ASP A 407 15.72 7.22 -41.74
C ASP A 407 15.70 5.73 -42.17
N PRO A 408 14.55 5.19 -42.64
CA PRO A 408 14.46 3.80 -43.05
C PRO A 408 15.26 3.52 -44.33
N THR A 409 15.78 2.30 -44.48
CA THR A 409 16.27 1.82 -45.79
C THR A 409 15.11 1.77 -46.80
N PRO A 410 15.36 1.76 -48.11
CA PRO A 410 14.28 1.67 -49.10
C PRO A 410 13.30 0.50 -48.85
N GLU A 411 13.80 -0.68 -48.48
CA GLU A 411 12.96 -1.84 -48.18
C GLU A 411 12.17 -1.67 -46.87
N ALA A 412 12.77 -1.02 -45.86
CA ALA A 412 12.09 -0.71 -44.62
C ALA A 412 11.00 0.35 -44.85
N ALA A 413 11.27 1.37 -45.68
CA ALA A 413 10.33 2.43 -46.01
C ALA A 413 9.06 1.89 -46.68
N GLU A 414 9.20 0.93 -47.60
CA GLU A 414 8.05 0.27 -48.24
C GLU A 414 7.20 -0.51 -47.22
N ARG A 415 7.85 -1.25 -46.31
CA ARG A 415 7.15 -2.00 -45.25
C ARG A 415 6.46 -1.05 -44.26
N GLU A 416 7.16 -0.01 -43.83
CA GLU A 416 6.64 1.00 -42.91
C GLU A 416 5.48 1.79 -43.55
N ALA A 417 5.52 2.09 -44.86
CA ALA A 417 4.41 2.72 -45.56
C ALA A 417 3.14 1.85 -45.52
N ARG A 418 3.28 0.55 -45.80
CA ARG A 418 2.18 -0.42 -45.68
C ARG A 418 1.64 -0.51 -44.24
N LEU A 419 2.53 -0.46 -43.25
CA LEU A 419 2.12 -0.47 -41.84
C LEU A 419 1.41 0.82 -41.43
N ARG A 420 1.85 2.00 -41.90
CA ARG A 420 1.18 3.28 -41.64
C ARG A 420 -0.21 3.34 -42.27
N GLU A 421 -0.35 2.78 -43.48
CA GLU A 421 -1.65 2.71 -44.15
C GLU A 421 -2.60 1.74 -43.42
N ALA A 422 -2.10 0.58 -42.99
CA ALA A 422 -2.92 -0.42 -42.31
C ALA A 422 -3.25 -0.07 -40.85
N TYR A 423 -2.34 0.62 -40.15
CA TYR A 423 -2.41 0.91 -38.72
C TYR A 423 -2.06 2.38 -38.41
N PRO A 424 -2.83 3.34 -38.95
CA PRO A 424 -2.51 4.77 -38.86
C PRO A 424 -2.38 5.29 -37.42
N GLU A 425 -3.05 4.66 -36.45
CA GLU A 425 -2.99 5.01 -35.03
C GLU A 425 -1.61 4.78 -34.40
N THR A 426 -0.83 3.80 -34.90
CA THR A 426 0.50 3.48 -34.36
C THR A 426 1.49 4.63 -34.55
N ALA A 427 1.29 5.45 -35.58
CA ALA A 427 2.11 6.65 -35.80
C ALA A 427 1.93 7.69 -34.69
N GLY A 428 0.72 7.77 -34.10
CA GLY A 428 0.41 8.68 -33.01
C GLY A 428 0.85 8.19 -31.63
N MET A 429 1.31 6.94 -31.53
CA MET A 429 1.70 6.32 -30.26
C MET A 429 3.16 6.56 -29.88
N ALA A 430 4.03 6.99 -30.81
CA ALA A 430 5.41 7.36 -30.49
C ALA A 430 5.54 8.86 -30.18
N LEU A 431 6.47 9.20 -29.29
CA LEU A 431 6.82 10.59 -29.01
C LEU A 431 8.01 11.02 -29.87
N VAL A 432 7.93 12.24 -30.40
CA VAL A 432 9.09 12.95 -30.95
C VAL A 432 9.89 13.50 -29.77
N THR A 433 11.19 13.23 -29.75
CA THR A 433 12.06 13.57 -28.62
C THR A 433 13.16 14.52 -29.04
N GLU A 434 13.54 15.40 -28.13
CA GLU A 434 14.70 16.28 -28.25
C GLU A 434 15.91 15.68 -27.52
N PRO A 435 17.11 16.32 -27.58
CA PRO A 435 18.25 15.91 -26.77
C PRO A 435 17.92 15.84 -25.27
N ASN A 436 18.64 15.00 -24.52
CA ASN A 436 18.43 14.88 -23.08
C ASN A 436 18.77 16.20 -22.36
N PRO A 437 17.84 16.76 -21.57
CA PRO A 437 18.13 17.94 -20.76
C PRO A 437 19.11 17.61 -19.62
N PRO A 438 19.90 18.59 -19.16
CA PRO A 438 20.75 18.45 -17.99
C PRO A 438 19.89 18.53 -16.72
N VAL A 439 19.46 17.36 -16.21
CA VAL A 439 18.59 17.25 -15.02
C VAL A 439 19.34 16.87 -13.75
N LEU A 440 20.62 16.54 -13.85
CA LEU A 440 21.45 16.28 -12.69
C LEU A 440 21.82 17.59 -11.97
N PRO A 441 21.94 17.56 -10.62
CA PRO A 441 22.58 18.64 -9.88
C PRO A 441 23.97 18.97 -10.43
N LYS A 442 24.41 20.22 -10.29
CA LYS A 442 25.71 20.68 -10.84
C LYS A 442 26.90 19.95 -10.21
N GLU A 443 26.73 19.52 -8.97
CA GLU A 443 27.71 18.85 -8.14
C GLU A 443 27.74 17.33 -8.39
N ALA A 444 26.79 16.79 -9.17
CA ALA A 444 26.68 15.36 -9.39
C ALA A 444 27.76 14.84 -10.36
N LEU A 445 28.40 13.74 -9.97
CA LEU A 445 29.31 12.98 -10.83
C LEU A 445 28.58 11.76 -11.41
N ARG A 446 28.74 11.52 -12.72
CA ARG A 446 28.23 10.31 -13.38
C ARG A 446 29.40 9.52 -13.96
N ILE A 447 29.54 8.27 -13.54
CA ILE A 447 30.53 7.34 -14.05
C ILE A 447 29.81 6.18 -14.74
N ARG A 448 30.31 5.77 -15.91
CA ARG A 448 29.86 4.56 -16.60
C ARG A 448 31.04 3.61 -16.76
N PHE A 449 30.88 2.41 -16.24
CA PHE A 449 31.87 1.34 -16.41
C PHE A 449 31.47 0.45 -17.59
N HIS A 450 32.43 0.18 -18.47
CA HIS A 450 32.31 -0.82 -19.52
C HIS A 450 33.23 -1.99 -19.19
N SER A 451 32.68 -3.19 -19.06
CA SER A 451 33.44 -4.39 -18.68
C SER A 451 32.92 -5.63 -19.40
N VAL A 452 33.81 -6.61 -19.53
CA VAL A 452 33.45 -8.00 -19.84
C VAL A 452 32.92 -8.68 -18.56
N GLY A 453 31.93 -9.55 -18.70
CA GLY A 453 31.37 -10.31 -17.58
C GLY A 453 32.42 -11.17 -16.89
N GLY A 454 32.36 -11.26 -15.55
CA GLY A 454 33.29 -12.07 -14.74
C GLY A 454 34.55 -11.35 -14.25
N TYR A 455 34.81 -10.11 -14.68
CA TYR A 455 36.02 -9.34 -14.32
C TYR A 455 35.89 -8.50 -13.04
N GLY A 456 34.84 -8.72 -12.24
CA GLY A 456 34.67 -8.04 -10.95
C GLY A 456 34.23 -6.58 -11.02
N THR A 457 34.13 -5.94 -12.19
CA THR A 457 33.76 -4.52 -12.32
C THR A 457 32.43 -4.15 -11.68
N ILE A 458 31.44 -5.04 -11.71
CA ILE A 458 30.18 -4.82 -10.98
C ILE A 458 30.43 -4.74 -9.47
N ALA A 459 31.24 -5.64 -8.91
CA ALA A 459 31.62 -5.59 -7.50
C ALA A 459 32.42 -4.34 -7.17
N THR A 460 33.35 -3.92 -8.04
CA THR A 460 34.07 -2.65 -7.90
C THR A 460 33.11 -1.46 -7.88
N GLY A 461 32.12 -1.41 -8.77
CA GLY A 461 31.11 -0.35 -8.78
C GLY A 461 30.29 -0.29 -7.49
N LYS A 462 29.92 -1.46 -6.93
CA LYS A 462 29.23 -1.53 -5.64
C LYS A 462 30.12 -1.02 -4.49
N LEU A 463 31.36 -1.48 -4.41
CA LEU A 463 32.31 -1.03 -3.39
C LEU A 463 32.60 0.47 -3.48
N LEU A 464 32.68 1.03 -4.69
CA LEU A 464 32.83 2.48 -4.89
C LEU A 464 31.58 3.27 -4.49
N THR A 465 30.42 2.64 -4.38
CA THR A 465 29.20 3.27 -3.85
C THR A 465 29.17 3.20 -2.33
N ASP A 466 29.80 2.18 -1.72
CA ASP A 466 29.90 2.03 -0.26
C ASP A 466 30.99 2.93 0.37
N ILE A 467 32.02 3.30 -0.40
CA ILE A 467 33.11 4.22 -0.02
C ILE A 467 32.65 5.66 -0.26
#